data_AF-A0A8H9ZYY8-F1
#
_entry.id   AF-A0A8H9ZYY8-F1
#
_cell.length_a   1.000
_cell.length_b   1.000
_cell.length_c   1.000
_cell.angle_alpha   90.00
_cell.angle_beta   90.00
_cell.angle_gamma   90.00
#
_symmetry.space_group_name_H-M   'P 1'
#
loop_
_entity.id
_entity.type
_entity.pdbx_description
1 polymer ?
#
loop_
_entity_poly.entity_id
_entity_poly.type
_entity_poly.pdbx_seq_one_letter_code
_entity_poly.pdbx_strand_id
1 'polypeptide(L)'
;MALSQISVRIDDELKQRTDETMKLLGTNPTQAITLLYQYIAENGKLPFTVSSRLFSSEEYTRRLITTARSVFEYWRLLTETSSTPRAKNGMAYSMTMAGHISKLHNDLIYDCGTLSGEEVASLMDVMEAILSTPPSFYNGEAGGQELQDKLHAADQTILAIQKNHGLEAQRREDFDFLK
;
A
#
# COMPACT_ATOMS: atom_id res chain seq x y z
N MET A 1 -33.91 29.17 6.03
CA MET A 1 -33.00 28.26 5.31
C MET A 1 -33.85 27.33 4.46
N ALA A 2 -33.53 27.16 3.19
CA ALA A 2 -34.25 26.22 2.33
C ALA A 2 -33.88 24.79 2.71
N LEU A 3 -34.88 23.95 3.01
CA LEU A 3 -34.68 22.53 3.26
C LEU A 3 -34.62 21.82 1.90
N SER A 4 -33.53 21.11 1.64
CA SER A 4 -33.36 20.27 0.45
C SER A 4 -33.54 18.81 0.82
N GLN A 5 -34.31 18.06 0.03
CA GLN A 5 -34.54 16.64 0.26
C GLN A 5 -33.54 15.81 -0.55
N ILE A 6 -32.91 14.84 0.11
CA ILE A 6 -31.95 13.91 -0.51
C ILE A 6 -32.60 12.52 -0.54
N SER A 7 -32.71 11.92 -1.73
CA SER A 7 -33.15 10.54 -1.92
C SER A 7 -31.97 9.69 -2.37
N VAL A 8 -31.64 8.65 -1.60
CA VAL A 8 -30.54 7.72 -1.88
C VAL A 8 -31.09 6.31 -1.91
N ARG A 9 -30.68 5.51 -2.91
CA ARG A 9 -30.97 4.08 -2.95
C ARG A 9 -29.84 3.34 -2.26
N ILE A 10 -30.17 2.57 -1.23
CA ILE A 10 -29.25 1.74 -0.46
C ILE A 10 -29.84 0.32 -0.36
N ASP A 11 -28.98 -0.65 -0.12
CA ASP A 11 -29.40 -2.02 0.16
C ASP A 11 -30.24 -2.08 1.45
N ASP A 12 -31.28 -2.91 1.46
CA ASP A 12 -32.29 -2.93 2.52
C ASP A 12 -31.76 -3.60 3.81
N GLU A 13 -30.93 -4.65 3.68
CA GLU A 13 -30.28 -5.28 4.83
C GLU A 13 -29.21 -4.37 5.44
N LEU A 14 -28.48 -3.63 4.59
CA LEU A 14 -27.51 -2.64 5.05
C LEU A 14 -28.20 -1.48 5.78
N LYS A 15 -29.33 -1.00 5.24
CA LYS A 15 -30.16 0.03 5.87
C LYS A 15 -30.61 -0.41 7.26
N GLN A 16 -31.17 -1.61 7.37
CA GLN A 16 -31.72 -2.09 8.63
C GLN A 16 -30.65 -2.22 9.72
N ARG A 17 -29.52 -2.86 9.42
CA ARG A 17 -28.39 -2.99 10.36
C ARG A 17 -27.83 -1.64 10.80
N THR A 18 -27.75 -0.70 9.86
CA THR A 18 -27.21 0.63 10.11
C THR A 18 -28.18 1.47 10.93
N ASP A 19 -29.49 1.42 10.66
CA ASP A 19 -30.53 2.10 11.45
C ASP A 19 -30.53 1.59 12.90
N GLU A 20 -30.35 0.29 13.12
CA GLU A 20 -30.21 -0.30 14.46
C GLU A 20 -28.95 0.18 15.17
N THR A 21 -27.81 0.20 14.48
CA THR A 21 -26.54 0.68 15.02
C THR A 21 -26.58 2.18 15.34
N MET A 22 -27.21 2.98 14.48
CA MET A 22 -27.39 4.42 14.68
C MET A 22 -28.26 4.71 15.90
N LYS A 23 -29.34 3.93 16.11
CA LYS A 23 -30.16 4.01 17.32
C LYS A 23 -29.37 3.71 18.59
N LEU A 24 -28.49 2.71 18.55
CA LEU A 24 -27.60 2.38 19.67
C LEU A 24 -26.61 3.51 19.97
N LEU A 25 -26.14 4.21 18.93
CA LEU A 25 -25.26 5.38 19.03
C LEU A 25 -26.00 6.70 19.31
N GLY A 26 -27.33 6.66 19.52
CA GLY A 26 -28.15 7.84 19.80
C GLY A 26 -28.27 8.84 18.64
N THR A 27 -27.96 8.42 17.41
CA THR A 27 -27.98 9.27 16.21
C THR A 27 -29.11 8.84 15.28
N ASN A 28 -29.69 9.77 14.51
CA ASN A 28 -30.66 9.44 13.46
C ASN A 28 -30.04 9.50 12.04
N PRO A 29 -30.61 8.82 11.04
CA PRO A 29 -30.04 8.79 9.68
C PRO A 29 -29.88 10.18 9.07
N THR A 30 -30.85 11.07 9.32
CA THR A 30 -30.83 12.45 8.82
C THR A 30 -29.67 13.25 9.42
N GLN A 31 -29.38 13.07 10.71
CA GLN A 31 -28.30 13.71 11.44
C GLN A 31 -26.96 13.16 10.96
N ALA A 32 -26.84 11.85 10.78
CA ALA A 32 -25.62 11.24 10.24
C ALA A 32 -25.29 11.79 8.85
N ILE A 33 -26.29 11.91 7.96
CA ILE A 33 -26.11 12.51 6.63
C ILE A 33 -25.74 14.00 6.77
N THR A 34 -26.41 14.74 7.64
CA THR A 34 -26.13 16.17 7.85
C THR A 34 -24.71 16.41 8.33
N LEU A 35 -24.23 15.60 9.29
CA LEU A 35 -22.87 15.65 9.81
C LEU A 35 -21.84 15.30 8.74
N LEU A 36 -22.14 14.33 7.87
CA LEU A 36 -21.29 14.00 6.72
C LEU A 36 -21.13 15.19 5.77
N TYR A 37 -22.23 15.87 5.42
CA TYR A 37 -22.18 17.06 4.56
C TYR A 37 -21.42 18.21 5.23
N GLN A 38 -21.62 18.44 6.53
CA GLN A 38 -20.88 19.45 7.28
C GLN A 38 -19.38 19.16 7.30
N TYR A 39 -18.99 17.91 7.56
CA TYR A 39 -17.58 17.51 7.54
C TYR A 39 -16.93 17.77 6.18
N ILE A 40 -17.60 17.40 5.08
CA ILE A 40 -17.09 17.61 3.72
C ILE A 40 -16.96 19.11 3.42
N ALA A 41 -17.96 19.91 3.82
CA ALA A 41 -17.96 21.35 3.62
C ALA A 41 -16.83 22.04 4.40
N GLU A 42 -16.54 21.59 5.62
CA GLU A 42 -15.51 22.18 6.49
C GLU A 42 -14.09 21.73 6.14
N ASN A 43 -13.89 20.46 5.81
CA ASN A 43 -12.56 19.87 5.62
C ASN A 43 -12.13 19.76 4.15
N GLY A 44 -13.06 19.92 3.20
CA GLY A 44 -12.80 19.78 1.75
C GLY A 44 -12.38 18.36 1.34
N LYS A 45 -12.62 17.37 2.21
CA LYS A 45 -12.17 15.98 2.09
C LYS A 45 -13.25 15.07 2.62
N LEU A 46 -13.36 13.87 2.04
CA LEU A 46 -14.25 12.84 2.58
C LEU A 46 -13.65 12.26 3.87
N PRO A 47 -14.47 11.98 4.90
CA PRO A 47 -14.00 11.37 6.15
C PRO A 47 -13.57 9.90 5.97
N PHE A 48 -13.87 9.32 4.82
CA PHE A 48 -13.48 7.99 4.42
C PHE A 48 -12.89 8.05 3.00
N THR A 49 -11.79 7.34 2.78
CA THR A 49 -11.34 7.03 1.43
C THR A 49 -12.39 6.13 0.80
N VAL A 50 -13.07 6.59 -0.26
CA VAL A 50 -14.05 5.78 -1.00
C VAL A 50 -13.29 4.73 -1.81
N SER A 51 -12.79 3.71 -1.11
CA SER A 51 -12.43 2.46 -1.74
C SER A 51 -13.72 1.69 -1.93
N SER A 52 -14.19 1.60 -3.17
CA SER A 52 -15.21 0.65 -3.62
C SER A 52 -14.73 -0.81 -3.50
N ARG A 53 -14.02 -1.15 -2.44
CA ARG A 53 -13.25 -2.39 -2.30
C ARG A 53 -13.45 -2.90 -0.89
N LEU A 54 -14.51 -3.68 -0.73
CA LEU A 54 -14.73 -4.57 0.40
C LEU A 54 -13.62 -5.64 0.35
N PHE A 55 -12.43 -5.29 0.81
CA PHE A 55 -11.40 -6.29 1.09
C PHE A 55 -11.52 -6.71 2.55
N SER A 56 -11.46 -8.01 2.80
CA SER A 56 -11.17 -8.52 4.15
C SER A 56 -9.84 -7.93 4.64
N SER A 57 -9.68 -7.73 5.95
CA SER A 57 -8.38 -7.33 6.53
C SER A 57 -7.25 -8.26 6.10
N GLU A 58 -7.56 -9.54 5.88
CA GLU A 58 -6.66 -10.57 5.36
C GLU A 58 -6.28 -10.36 3.87
N GLU A 59 -7.24 -9.91 3.04
CA GLU A 59 -6.97 -9.57 1.63
C GLU A 59 -6.11 -8.30 1.53
N TYR A 60 -6.29 -7.38 2.47
CA TYR A 60 -5.43 -6.19 2.56
C TYR A 60 -4.00 -6.56 2.92
N THR A 61 -3.81 -7.41 3.94
CA THR A 61 -2.50 -7.97 4.30
C THR A 61 -1.86 -8.69 3.13
N ARG A 62 -2.62 -9.54 2.43
CA ARG A 62 -2.14 -10.26 1.24
C ARG A 62 -1.68 -9.30 0.15
N ARG A 63 -2.43 -8.23 -0.08
CA ARG A 63 -2.09 -7.23 -1.09
C ARG A 63 -0.87 -6.39 -0.71
N LEU A 64 -0.74 -6.00 0.56
CA LEU A 64 0.44 -5.33 1.10
C LEU A 64 1.69 -6.18 0.92
N ILE A 65 1.63 -7.43 1.36
CA ILE A 65 2.74 -8.39 1.25
C ILE A 65 3.10 -8.64 -0.22
N THR A 66 2.11 -8.77 -1.09
CA THR A 66 2.33 -8.92 -2.55
C THR A 66 2.99 -7.68 -3.16
N THR A 67 2.60 -6.48 -2.71
CA THR A 67 3.16 -5.22 -3.19
C THR A 67 4.59 -5.04 -2.68
N ALA A 68 4.86 -5.34 -1.42
CA ALA A 68 6.22 -5.34 -0.86
C ALA A 68 7.13 -6.31 -1.62
N ARG A 69 6.64 -7.52 -1.92
CA ARG A 69 7.36 -8.52 -2.72
C ARG A 69 7.66 -8.02 -4.13
N SER A 70 6.72 -7.36 -4.81
CA SER A 70 6.98 -6.83 -6.16
C SER A 70 7.99 -5.68 -6.16
N VAL A 71 7.98 -4.81 -5.15
CA VAL A 71 9.03 -3.77 -4.98
C VAL A 71 10.40 -4.43 -4.79
N PHE A 72 10.47 -5.49 -3.97
CA PHE A 72 11.70 -6.24 -3.74
C PHE A 72 12.22 -6.93 -5.00
N GLU A 73 11.37 -7.66 -5.74
CA GLU A 73 11.77 -8.33 -6.97
C GLU A 73 12.23 -7.31 -8.03
N TYR A 74 11.58 -6.15 -8.11
CA TYR A 74 12.04 -5.06 -8.97
C TYR A 74 13.43 -4.55 -8.56
N TRP A 75 13.69 -4.38 -7.26
CA TRP A 75 15.00 -3.98 -6.75
C TRP A 75 16.09 -5.02 -7.04
N ARG A 76 15.76 -6.31 -6.88
CA ARG A 76 16.64 -7.43 -7.20
C ARG A 76 16.95 -7.49 -8.70
N LEU A 77 15.94 -7.42 -9.56
CA LEU A 77 16.15 -7.41 -11.02
C LEU A 77 16.98 -6.21 -11.46
N LEU A 78 16.77 -5.05 -10.82
CA LEU A 78 17.63 -3.89 -11.04
C LEU A 78 19.08 -4.20 -10.68
N THR A 79 19.38 -4.91 -9.58
CA THR A 79 20.76 -5.33 -9.25
C THR A 79 21.38 -6.34 -10.20
N GLU A 80 20.57 -7.21 -10.82
CA GLU A 80 21.03 -8.19 -11.81
C GLU A 80 21.18 -7.58 -13.22
N THR A 81 20.51 -6.45 -13.49
CA THR A 81 20.56 -5.74 -14.79
C THR A 81 21.98 -5.20 -15.05
N SER A 82 22.51 -5.37 -16.26
CA SER A 82 23.86 -4.89 -16.61
C SER A 82 24.01 -3.36 -16.49
N SER A 83 25.24 -2.88 -16.26
CA SER A 83 25.53 -1.43 -16.06
C SER A 83 25.14 -0.55 -17.25
N THR A 84 25.07 -1.09 -18.47
CA THR A 84 24.80 -0.35 -19.72
C THR A 84 23.36 0.18 -19.84
N PRO A 85 22.29 -0.64 -19.69
CA PRO A 85 20.91 -0.14 -19.63
C PRO A 85 20.61 0.64 -18.35
N ARG A 86 21.29 0.33 -17.22
CA ARG A 86 21.12 1.06 -15.96
C ARG A 86 21.61 2.50 -16.11
N ALA A 87 22.81 2.72 -16.65
CA ALA A 87 23.34 4.06 -16.92
C ALA A 87 22.49 4.88 -17.92
N LYS A 88 21.83 4.22 -18.89
CA LYS A 88 21.02 4.89 -19.92
C LYS A 88 19.62 5.28 -19.43
N ASN A 89 19.01 4.45 -18.57
CA ASN A 89 17.62 4.61 -18.09
C ASN A 89 17.54 4.83 -16.56
N GLY A 90 18.63 5.16 -15.90
CA GLY A 90 18.74 5.22 -14.43
C GLY A 90 17.68 6.11 -13.76
N MET A 91 17.40 7.27 -14.36
CA MET A 91 16.35 8.19 -13.89
C MET A 91 14.94 7.61 -14.00
N ALA A 92 14.65 6.84 -15.05
CA ALA A 92 13.36 6.17 -15.19
C ALA A 92 13.21 5.05 -14.16
N TYR A 93 14.29 4.30 -13.89
CA TYR A 93 14.27 3.23 -12.90
C TYR A 93 14.11 3.76 -11.46
N SER A 94 14.78 4.88 -11.12
CA SER A 94 14.64 5.51 -9.81
C SER A 94 13.24 6.12 -9.61
N MET A 95 12.67 6.75 -10.64
CA MET A 95 11.29 7.27 -10.61
C MET A 95 10.26 6.17 -10.42
N THR A 96 10.39 5.06 -11.16
CA THR A 96 9.51 3.90 -11.01
C THR A 96 9.65 3.29 -9.62
N MET A 97 10.88 3.13 -9.11
CA MET A 97 11.12 2.65 -7.74
C MET A 97 10.47 3.54 -6.69
N ALA A 98 10.68 4.86 -6.78
CA ALA A 98 10.10 5.84 -5.86
C ALA A 98 8.56 5.81 -5.89
N GLY A 99 7.95 5.59 -7.07
CA GLY A 99 6.51 5.40 -7.21
C GLY A 99 6.00 4.14 -6.51
N HIS A 100 6.70 3.01 -6.66
CA HIS A 100 6.36 1.76 -5.98
C HIS A 100 6.48 1.88 -4.45
N ILE A 101 7.54 2.52 -3.95
CA ILE A 101 7.76 2.76 -2.51
C ILE A 101 6.70 3.71 -1.96
N SER A 102 6.41 4.81 -2.65
CA SER A 102 5.38 5.77 -2.21
C SER A 102 4.00 5.12 -2.11
N LYS A 103 3.68 4.22 -3.04
CA LYS A 103 2.42 3.47 -3.02
C LYS A 103 2.37 2.50 -1.83
N LEU A 104 3.43 1.74 -1.60
CA LEU A 104 3.53 0.84 -0.45
C LEU A 104 3.47 1.61 0.88
N HIS A 105 4.09 2.79 0.95
CA HIS A 105 4.10 3.64 2.15
C HIS A 105 2.71 4.16 2.48
N ASN A 106 1.99 4.66 1.47
CA ASN A 106 0.61 5.08 1.63
C ASN A 106 -0.26 3.90 2.05
N ASP A 107 -0.13 2.75 1.38
CA ASP A 107 -0.91 1.55 1.71
C ASP A 107 -0.66 1.11 3.17
N LEU A 108 0.57 1.24 3.70
CA LEU A 108 0.94 0.95 5.10
C LEU A 108 0.41 1.97 6.12
N ILE A 109 0.35 3.26 5.77
CA ILE A 109 -0.12 4.33 6.67
C ILE A 109 -1.63 4.26 6.88
N TYR A 110 -2.38 3.94 5.83
CA TYR A 110 -3.83 4.06 5.85
C TYR A 110 -4.55 2.79 6.34
N ASP A 111 -3.99 1.61 6.12
CA ASP A 111 -4.58 0.34 6.59
C ASP A 111 -3.48 -0.72 6.60
N CYS A 112 -3.10 -1.26 7.77
CA CYS A 112 -2.10 -2.33 7.84
C CYS A 112 -2.74 -3.74 7.84
N GLY A 113 -4.05 -3.84 7.63
CA GLY A 113 -4.79 -5.09 7.66
C GLY A 113 -4.63 -5.83 9.01
N THR A 114 -4.07 -7.03 8.95
CA THR A 114 -3.75 -7.90 10.09
C THR A 114 -2.26 -7.91 10.46
N LEU A 115 -1.43 -7.05 9.84
CA LEU A 115 -0.01 -6.97 10.16
C LEU A 115 0.20 -6.47 11.59
N SER A 116 1.13 -7.08 12.31
CA SER A 116 1.54 -6.59 13.62
C SER A 116 2.35 -5.29 13.48
N GLY A 117 2.41 -4.48 14.55
CA GLY A 117 3.24 -3.27 14.57
C GLY A 117 4.73 -3.56 14.31
N GLU A 118 5.21 -4.75 14.70
CA GLU A 118 6.59 -5.20 14.43
C GLU A 118 6.79 -5.54 12.94
N GLU A 119 5.80 -6.15 12.30
CA GLU A 119 5.85 -6.48 10.86
C GLU A 119 5.79 -5.21 10.00
N VAL A 120 4.99 -4.23 10.42
CA VAL A 120 4.94 -2.90 9.79
C VAL A 120 6.28 -2.19 9.90
N ALA A 121 6.90 -2.18 11.10
CA ALA A 121 8.22 -1.60 11.30
C ALA A 121 9.28 -2.30 10.42
N SER A 122 9.24 -3.63 10.37
CA SER A 122 10.16 -4.42 9.55
C SER A 122 10.00 -4.13 8.04
N LEU A 123 8.78 -3.89 7.56
CA LEU A 123 8.53 -3.46 6.18
C LEU A 123 9.03 -2.02 5.93
N MET A 124 8.87 -1.12 6.90
CA MET A 124 9.42 0.23 6.81
C MET A 124 10.95 0.23 6.73
N ASP A 125 11.62 -0.62 7.52
CA ASP A 125 13.08 -0.79 7.46
C ASP A 125 13.53 -1.28 6.08
N VAL A 126 12.78 -2.20 5.46
CA VAL A 126 13.05 -2.66 4.09
C VAL A 126 12.91 -1.51 3.09
N MET A 127 11.88 -0.68 3.23
CA MET A 127 11.67 0.47 2.35
C MET A 127 12.78 1.52 2.52
N GLU A 128 13.20 1.77 3.76
CA GLU A 128 14.32 2.66 4.06
C GLU A 128 15.63 2.13 3.49
N ALA A 129 15.89 0.82 3.57
CA ALA A 129 17.04 0.19 2.96
C ALA A 129 17.07 0.36 1.44
N ILE A 130 15.91 0.26 0.78
CA ILE A 130 15.79 0.49 -0.67
C ILE A 130 16.03 1.98 -1.00
N LEU A 131 15.43 2.91 -0.24
CA LEU A 131 15.62 4.36 -0.44
C LEU A 131 17.05 4.81 -0.15
N SER A 132 17.74 4.13 0.76
CA SER A 132 19.15 4.37 1.09
C SER A 132 20.12 3.88 0.01
N THR A 133 19.62 3.30 -1.08
CA THR A 133 20.46 2.91 -2.23
C THR A 133 21.04 4.17 -2.87
N PRO A 134 22.37 4.29 -2.99
CA PRO A 134 23.00 5.50 -3.51
C PRO A 134 22.57 5.77 -4.96
N PRO A 135 22.34 7.04 -5.34
CA PRO A 135 21.92 7.39 -6.70
C PRO A 135 22.91 6.96 -7.79
N SER A 136 24.19 6.75 -7.42
CA SER A 136 25.22 6.24 -8.33
C SER A 136 24.99 4.79 -8.76
N PHE A 137 24.26 3.99 -7.97
CA PHE A 137 23.80 2.65 -8.35
C PHE A 137 22.93 2.67 -9.61
N TYR A 138 22.05 3.67 -9.72
CA TYR A 138 21.19 3.85 -10.90
C TYR A 138 21.98 4.33 -12.13
N ASN A 139 23.19 4.88 -11.93
CA ASN A 139 24.06 5.34 -13.01
C ASN A 139 25.05 4.26 -13.51
N GLY A 140 24.88 3.01 -13.08
CA GLY A 140 25.65 1.87 -13.59
C GLY A 140 26.88 1.47 -12.75
N GLU A 141 27.06 2.05 -11.56
CA GLU A 141 28.05 1.53 -10.60
C GLU A 141 27.60 0.14 -10.09
N ALA A 142 28.56 -0.76 -9.92
CA ALA A 142 28.31 -2.06 -9.34
C ALA A 142 27.78 -1.87 -7.91
N GLY A 143 26.63 -2.47 -7.61
CA GLY A 143 26.13 -2.53 -6.24
C GLY A 143 27.17 -3.26 -5.39
N GLY A 144 27.78 -2.56 -4.43
CA GLY A 144 28.78 -3.15 -3.54
C GLY A 144 28.18 -4.24 -2.65
N GLN A 145 29.05 -4.91 -1.88
CA GLN A 145 28.68 -5.96 -0.92
C GLN A 145 27.53 -5.52 0.01
N GLU A 146 27.56 -4.25 0.44
CA GLU A 146 26.52 -3.64 1.29
C GLU A 146 25.11 -3.68 0.67
N LEU A 147 25.00 -3.54 -0.65
CA LEU A 147 23.70 -3.61 -1.34
C LEU A 147 23.18 -5.05 -1.40
N GLN A 148 24.08 -6.02 -1.58
CA GLN A 148 23.72 -7.44 -1.55
C GLN A 148 23.27 -7.88 -0.16
N ASP A 149 23.94 -7.40 0.90
CA ASP A 149 23.58 -7.70 2.28
C ASP A 149 22.19 -7.11 2.62
N LYS A 150 21.91 -5.88 2.18
CA LYS A 150 20.59 -5.24 2.33
C LYS A 150 19.49 -5.97 1.56
N LEU A 151 19.77 -6.44 0.35
CA LEU A 151 18.86 -7.30 -0.43
C LEU A 151 18.58 -8.62 0.28
N HIS A 152 19.60 -9.28 0.82
CA HIS A 152 19.43 -10.54 1.54
C HIS A 152 18.60 -10.35 2.82
N ALA A 153 18.86 -9.28 3.58
CA ALA A 153 18.08 -8.95 4.77
C ALA A 153 16.61 -8.67 4.44
N ALA A 154 16.36 -7.89 3.38
CA ALA A 154 15.01 -7.59 2.92
C ALA A 154 14.22 -8.83 2.47
N ASP A 155 14.86 -9.77 1.74
CA ASP A 155 14.19 -11.02 1.34
C ASP A 155 13.80 -11.86 2.56
N GLN A 156 14.69 -11.99 3.55
CA GLN A 156 14.40 -12.75 4.77
C GLN A 156 13.24 -12.14 5.56
N THR A 157 13.19 -10.81 5.68
CA THR A 157 12.09 -10.11 6.34
C THR A 157 10.76 -10.34 5.63
N ILE A 158 10.73 -10.18 4.30
CA ILE A 158 9.50 -10.39 3.51
C ILE A 158 9.05 -11.87 3.58
N LEU A 159 9.98 -12.82 3.54
CA LEU A 159 9.69 -14.25 3.68
C LEU A 159 9.15 -14.62 5.07
N ALA A 160 9.69 -14.02 6.13
CA ALA A 160 9.20 -14.22 7.49
C ALA A 160 7.74 -13.75 7.63
N ILE A 161 7.43 -12.57 7.10
CA ILE A 161 6.07 -12.01 7.10
C ILE A 161 5.13 -12.88 6.23
N GLN A 162 5.57 -13.32 5.05
CA GLN A 162 4.79 -14.24 4.20
C GLN A 162 4.44 -15.55 4.92
N LYS A 163 5.42 -16.13 5.63
CA LYS A 163 5.24 -17.37 6.39
C LYS A 163 4.26 -17.19 7.56
N ASN A 164 4.33 -16.06 8.26
CA ASN A 164 3.42 -15.76 9.37
C ASN A 164 1.95 -15.64 8.93
N HIS A 165 1.72 -15.15 7.71
CA HIS A 165 0.38 -14.95 7.16
C HIS A 165 -0.07 -16.08 6.21
N GLY A 166 0.66 -17.20 6.14
CA GLY A 166 0.28 -18.37 5.34
C GLY A 166 0.23 -18.13 3.82
N LEU A 167 0.92 -17.09 3.33
CA LEU A 167 0.92 -16.71 1.93
C LEU A 167 2.10 -17.37 1.22
N GLU A 168 1.83 -18.39 0.40
CA GLU A 168 2.85 -18.92 -0.51
C GLU A 168 3.24 -17.85 -1.55
N ALA A 169 4.55 -17.68 -1.73
CA ALA A 169 5.14 -16.67 -2.60
C ALA A 169 4.65 -16.82 -4.05
N GLN A 170 3.59 -16.10 -4.39
CA GLN A 170 3.07 -16.06 -5.75
C GLN A 170 4.01 -15.18 -6.58
N ARG A 171 4.97 -15.83 -7.24
CA ARG A 171 5.93 -15.23 -8.17
C ARG A 171 5.13 -14.63 -9.34
N ARG A 172 4.84 -13.33 -9.30
CA ARG A 172 4.13 -12.65 -10.40
C ARG A 172 5.12 -12.47 -11.56
N GLU A 173 4.74 -12.98 -12.73
CA GLU A 173 5.51 -12.98 -13.98
C GLU A 173 5.56 -11.61 -14.69
N ASP A 174 5.18 -10.51 -14.04
CA ASP A 174 4.96 -9.18 -14.66
C ASP A 174 6.23 -8.29 -14.78
N PHE A 175 7.40 -8.86 -15.04
CA PHE A 175 8.63 -8.08 -15.28
C PHE A 175 9.24 -8.29 -16.68
N ASP A 176 8.41 -8.56 -17.69
CA ASP A 176 8.86 -8.67 -19.10
C ASP A 176 9.37 -7.32 -19.70
N PHE A 177 9.29 -6.21 -18.95
CA PHE A 177 9.81 -4.90 -19.39
C PHE A 177 11.32 -4.72 -19.21
N LEU A 178 12.01 -5.69 -18.61
CA LEU A 178 13.47 -5.64 -18.38
C LEU A 178 14.29 -6.52 -19.33
N LYS A 179 13.68 -7.09 -20.39
CA LYS A 179 14.40 -7.75 -21.48
C LYS A 179 14.87 -6.76 -22.54
#